data_AF-A0AAJ2E741-F1
#
_entry.id   AF-A0AAJ2E741-F1
#
_cell.length_a   1.000
_cell.length_b   1.000
_cell.length_c   1.000
_cell.angle_alpha   90.00
_cell.angle_beta   90.00
_cell.angle_gamma   90.00
#
_symmetry.space_group_name_H-M   'P 1'
#
loop_
_entity.id
_entity.type
_entity.pdbx_description
1 polymer ?
#
loop_
_entity_poly.entity_id
_entity_poly.type
_entity_poly.pdbx_seq_one_letter_code
_entity_poly.pdbx_strand_id
1 'polypeptide(L)'
;MSTRRRLARSKRNIEWIEAHCRVPEGRLVGQPVKLTKEQRRWLKRIYDTPTRTFILSMARKNAKTALSAFLVLLHLVGPEARVNSQLYSAAQSRD
;
A
#
# COMPACT_ATOMS: atom_id res chain seq x y z
N MET A 1 16.99 17.36 -22.58
CA MET A 1 15.51 17.42 -22.48
C MET A 1 15.08 16.99 -21.09
N SER A 2 14.40 17.90 -20.39
CA SER A 2 13.85 17.87 -19.02
C SER A 2 13.87 16.53 -18.26
N THR A 3 14.80 16.39 -17.32
CA THR A 3 14.71 15.45 -16.19
C THR A 3 13.62 15.94 -15.23
N ARG A 4 12.34 15.70 -15.57
CA ARG A 4 11.29 15.69 -14.55
C ARG A 4 11.76 14.70 -13.49
N ARG A 5 12.10 15.21 -12.31
CA ARG A 5 12.48 14.45 -11.12
C ARG A 5 11.42 13.35 -10.94
N ARG A 6 11.71 12.15 -11.42
CA ARG A 6 10.81 11.00 -11.38
C ARG A 6 10.55 10.78 -9.91
N LEU A 7 9.36 11.16 -9.42
CA LEU A 7 8.98 10.90 -8.04
C LEU A 7 9.28 9.43 -7.78
N ALA A 8 10.01 9.13 -6.70
CA ALA A 8 10.25 7.75 -6.29
C ALA A 8 8.89 7.03 -6.29
N ARG A 9 8.81 5.85 -6.88
CA ARG A 9 7.54 5.13 -7.13
C ARG A 9 6.76 4.99 -5.83
N SER A 10 7.47 4.73 -4.72
CA SER A 10 6.88 4.71 -3.39
C SER A 10 6.24 6.03 -2.95
N LYS A 11 6.83 7.19 -3.28
CA LYS A 11 6.32 8.51 -2.90
C LYS A 11 4.96 8.77 -3.54
N ARG A 12 4.84 8.52 -4.84
CA ARG A 12 3.58 8.60 -5.57
C ARG A 12 2.50 7.69 -4.94
N ASN A 13 2.90 6.49 -4.54
CA ASN A 13 1.98 5.50 -3.95
C ASN A 13 1.53 5.90 -2.53
N ILE A 14 2.45 6.43 -1.72
CA ILE A 14 2.15 6.98 -0.38
C ILE A 14 1.15 8.13 -0.52
N GLU A 15 1.44 9.10 -1.39
CA GLU A 15 0.57 10.25 -1.63
C GLU A 15 -0.82 9.82 -2.10
N TRP A 16 -0.88 8.86 -3.02
CA TRP A 16 -2.16 8.34 -3.50
C TRP A 16 -2.98 7.67 -2.39
N ILE A 17 -2.35 6.82 -1.57
CA ILE A 17 -3.02 6.15 -0.45
C ILE A 17 -3.55 7.18 0.57
N GLU A 18 -2.74 8.16 0.95
CA GLU A 18 -3.15 9.16 1.95
C GLU A 18 -4.23 10.13 1.43
N ALA A 19 -4.29 10.34 0.11
CA ALA A 19 -5.31 11.18 -0.52
C ALA A 19 -6.66 10.46 -0.72
N HIS A 20 -6.65 9.16 -1.04
CA HIS A 20 -7.86 8.45 -1.48
C HIS A 20 -8.39 7.44 -0.46
N CYS A 21 -7.53 6.84 0.38
CA CYS A 21 -7.97 5.82 1.32
C CYS A 21 -8.45 6.44 2.64
N ARG A 22 -9.46 5.81 3.25
CA ARG A 22 -9.95 6.11 4.59
C ARG A 22 -9.66 4.96 5.55
N VAL A 23 -9.55 5.28 6.84
CA VAL A 23 -9.42 4.26 7.88
C VAL A 23 -10.70 3.42 7.94
N PRO A 24 -10.63 2.09 7.78
CA PRO A 24 -11.82 1.26 7.58
C PRO A 24 -12.56 0.92 8.88
N GLU A 25 -11.87 0.90 10.03
CA GLU A 25 -12.44 0.46 11.30
C GLU A 25 -11.74 1.11 12.51
N GLY A 26 -12.35 0.97 13.69
CA GLY A 26 -11.80 1.45 14.96
C GLY A 26 -11.99 2.94 15.21
N ARG A 27 -11.23 3.50 16.16
CA ARG A 27 -11.43 4.86 16.69
C ARG A 27 -11.32 5.97 15.64
N LEU A 28 -10.56 5.76 14.57
CA LEU A 28 -10.30 6.76 13.53
C LEU A 28 -11.07 6.51 12.24
N VAL A 29 -12.09 5.65 12.27
CA VAL A 29 -12.87 5.26 11.09
C VAL A 29 -13.34 6.47 10.28
N GLY A 30 -13.28 6.36 8.95
CA GLY A 30 -13.68 7.41 8.01
C GLY A 30 -12.69 8.57 7.83
N GLN A 31 -11.70 8.71 8.73
CA GLN A 31 -10.65 9.73 8.58
C GLN A 31 -9.68 9.38 7.44
N PRO A 32 -9.04 10.37 6.80
CA PRO A 32 -7.99 10.12 5.83
C PRO A 32 -6.86 9.27 6.43
N VAL A 33 -6.38 8.30 5.67
CA VAL A 33 -5.25 7.47 6.10
C VAL A 33 -4.00 8.33 6.21
N LYS A 34 -3.25 8.15 7.31
CA LYS A 34 -1.88 8.63 7.45
C LYS A 34 -0.97 7.43 7.68
N LEU A 35 -0.11 7.13 6.72
CA LEU A 35 0.81 6.01 6.79
C LEU A 35 1.90 6.27 7.83
N THR A 36 2.14 5.28 8.69
CA THR A 36 3.20 5.35 9.70
C THR A 36 4.59 5.40 9.05
N LYS A 37 5.60 5.81 9.82
CA LYS A 37 7.00 5.84 9.35
C LYS A 37 7.45 4.47 8.82
N GLU A 38 7.07 3.39 9.50
CA GLU A 38 7.42 2.02 9.09
C GLU A 38 6.66 1.57 7.84
N GLN A 39 5.36 1.87 7.73
CA GLN A 39 4.61 1.60 6.50
C GLN A 39 5.23 2.30 5.29
N ARG A 40 5.60 3.58 5.43
CA ARG A 40 6.32 4.32 4.38
C ARG A 40 7.67 3.69 4.05
N ARG A 41 8.40 3.16 5.04
CA ARG A 41 9.66 2.42 4.82
C ARG A 41 9.43 1.12 4.04
N TRP A 42 8.36 0.38 4.35
CA TRP A 42 8.01 -0.84 3.62
C TRP A 42 7.64 -0.52 2.17
N LEU A 43 6.85 0.53 1.90
CA LEU A 43 6.54 0.94 0.53
C LEU A 43 7.80 1.30 -0.26
N LYS A 44 8.79 1.98 0.35
CA LYS A 44 10.09 2.22 -0.29
C LYS A 44 10.80 0.91 -0.65
N ARG A 45 10.84 -0.06 0.27
CA ARG A 45 11.44 -1.39 0.03
C ARG A 45 10.65 -2.26 -0.96
N ILE A 46 9.39 -1.97 -1.21
CA ILE A 46 8.58 -2.69 -2.21
C ILE A 46 8.77 -2.05 -3.59
N TYR A 47 8.70 -0.73 -3.67
CA TYR A 47 8.52 -0.02 -4.93
C TYR A 47 9.79 0.62 -5.50
N ASP A 48 10.77 0.95 -4.66
CA ASP A 48 12.00 1.66 -5.08
C ASP A 48 13.23 0.74 -5.14
N THR A 49 13.05 -0.58 -4.96
CA THR A 49 14.08 -1.61 -5.11
C THR A 49 13.57 -2.71 -6.06
N PRO A 50 14.45 -3.55 -6.64
CA PRO A 50 14.04 -4.68 -7.50
C PRO A 50 13.45 -5.84 -6.70
N THR A 51 12.52 -5.55 -5.78
CA THR A 51 11.91 -6.53 -4.89
C THR A 51 10.89 -7.37 -5.64
N ARG A 52 11.17 -8.67 -5.76
CA ARG A 52 10.22 -9.65 -6.31
C ARG A 52 9.22 -10.12 -5.25
N THR A 53 9.71 -10.41 -4.04
CA THR A 53 8.90 -10.93 -2.92
C THR A 53 9.23 -10.15 -1.66
N PHE A 54 8.19 -9.70 -0.95
CA PHE A 54 8.33 -9.01 0.33
C PHE A 54 7.51 -9.77 1.39
N ILE A 55 8.20 -10.35 2.38
CA ILE A 55 7.58 -11.08 3.48
C ILE A 55 7.61 -10.19 4.73
N LEU A 56 6.45 -9.97 5.34
CA LEU A 56 6.29 -9.08 6.49
C LEU A 56 5.56 -9.81 7.61
N SER A 57 6.22 -9.94 8.77
CA SER A 57 5.61 -10.45 10.00
C SER A 57 5.12 -9.30 10.87
N MET A 58 3.85 -9.34 11.28
CA MET A 58 3.21 -8.30 12.09
C MET A 58 2.27 -8.89 13.13
N ALA A 59 2.42 -8.45 14.38
CA ALA A 59 1.56 -8.85 15.48
C ALA A 59 0.09 -8.42 15.26
N ARG A 60 -0.83 -8.93 16.08
CA ARG A 60 -2.25 -8.52 16.04
C ARG A 60 -2.40 -7.02 16.32
N LYS A 61 -3.48 -6.40 15.81
CA LYS A 61 -3.82 -4.98 15.99
C LYS A 61 -2.80 -3.96 15.43
N ASN A 62 -1.95 -4.36 14.48
CA ASN A 62 -1.00 -3.45 13.80
C ASN A 62 -1.46 -3.00 12.40
N ALA A 63 -2.77 -2.98 12.13
CA ALA A 63 -3.34 -2.53 10.85
C ALA A 63 -2.80 -3.25 9.59
N LYS A 64 -2.34 -4.51 9.72
CA LYS A 64 -1.83 -5.30 8.58
C LYS A 64 -2.89 -5.55 7.51
N THR A 65 -4.14 -5.79 7.92
CA THR A 65 -5.28 -5.99 7.00
C THR A 65 -5.53 -4.73 6.18
N ALA A 66 -5.66 -3.58 6.83
CA ALA A 66 -5.84 -2.29 6.16
C ALA A 66 -4.69 -1.99 5.18
N LEU A 67 -3.43 -2.21 5.62
CA LEU A 67 -2.27 -2.02 4.74
C LEU A 67 -2.35 -2.90 3.49
N SER A 68 -2.68 -4.19 3.65
CA SER A 68 -2.82 -5.09 2.50
C SER A 68 -3.92 -4.65 1.53
N ALA A 69 -5.05 -4.18 2.04
CA ALA A 69 -6.15 -3.65 1.22
C ALA A 69 -5.72 -2.39 0.44
N PHE A 70 -4.95 -1.49 1.05
CA PHE A 70 -4.43 -0.30 0.36
C PHE A 70 -3.48 -0.68 -0.77
N LEU A 71 -2.63 -1.69 -0.58
CA LEU A 71 -1.75 -2.18 -1.64
C LEU A 71 -2.56 -2.79 -2.79
N VAL A 72 -3.61 -3.57 -2.51
CA VAL A 72 -4.50 -4.11 -3.55
C VAL A 72 -5.17 -2.97 -4.32
N LEU A 73 -5.76 -1.98 -3.64
CA LEU A 73 -6.40 -0.83 -4.28
C LEU A 73 -5.44 -0.03 -5.17
N LEU A 74 -4.20 0.16 -4.70
CA LEU A 74 -3.16 0.84 -5.46
C LEU A 74 -2.87 0.17 -6.80
N HIS A 75 -2.93 -1.17 -6.85
CA HIS A 75 -2.72 -1.96 -8.08
C HIS A 75 -4.02 -2.22 -8.85
N LEU A 76 -5.19 -2.04 -8.25
CA LEU A 76 -6.48 -2.24 -8.92
C LEU A 76 -6.93 -0.97 -9.65
N VAL A 77 -6.93 0.17 -8.95
CA VAL A 77 -7.45 1.46 -9.44
C VAL A 77 -6.47 2.62 -9.27
N GLY A 78 -5.34 2.37 -8.60
CA GLY A 78 -4.35 3.38 -8.31
C GLY A 78 -3.25 3.49 -9.38
N PRO A 79 -2.19 4.25 -9.07
CA PRO A 79 -1.08 4.54 -9.99
C PRO A 79 -0.20 3.34 -10.33
N GLU A 80 -0.41 2.19 -9.68
CA GLU A 80 0.26 0.92 -10.01
C GLU A 80 -0.60 0.01 -10.89
N ALA A 81 -1.83 0.42 -11.22
CA ALA A 81 -2.74 -0.37 -12.03
C ALA A 81 -2.19 -0.67 -13.42
N ARG A 82 -2.43 -1.91 -13.87
CA ARG A 82 -2.02 -2.43 -15.17
C ARG A 82 -3.18 -3.16 -15.82
N VAL A 83 -3.42 -2.86 -17.09
CA VAL A 83 -4.48 -3.50 -17.89
C VAL A 83 -4.21 -5.00 -17.98
N ASN A 84 -5.27 -5.80 -17.83
CA ASN A 84 -5.22 -7.27 -17.87
C ASN A 84 -4.24 -7.89 -16.85
N SER A 85 -3.92 -7.19 -15.77
CA SER A 85 -3.16 -7.77 -14.66
C SER A 85 -4.07 -8.56 -13.71
N GLN A 86 -3.50 -9.56 -13.05
CA GLN A 86 -4.18 -10.36 -12.05
C GLN A 86 -3.72 -9.94 -10.65
N LEU A 87 -4.67 -9.77 -9.74
CA LEU A 87 -4.42 -9.42 -8.34
C LEU A 87 -5.05 -10.48 -7.45
N TYR A 88 -4.22 -11.15 -6.66
CA TYR A 88 -4.65 -12.18 -5.73
C TYR A 88 -4.56 -11.64 -4.31
N SER A 89 -5.66 -11.76 -3.56
CA SER A 89 -5.71 -11.49 -2.13
C SER A 89 -6.30 -12.73 -1.46
N ALA A 90 -5.51 -13.40 -0.65
CA ALA A 90 -5.88 -14.65 0.00
C ALA A 90 -5.65 -14.54 1.51
N ALA A 91 -6.47 -15.26 2.27
CA ALA A 91 -6.36 -15.39 3.71
C ALA A 91 -6.66 -16.83 4.11
N GLN A 92 -6.06 -17.28 5.20
CA GLN A 92 -6.41 -18.56 5.79
C GLN A 92 -7.78 -18.45 6.48
N SER A 93 -8.68 -19.42 6.27
CA SER A 93 -9.89 -19.52 7.10
C SER A 93 -9.50 -19.86 8.54
N ARG A 94 -10.37 -19.51 9.48
CA ARG A 94 -10.18 -19.87 10.89
C ARG A 94 -10.64 -21.29 11.22
N ASP A 95 -11.38 -21.92 10.32
CA ASP A 95 -11.90 -23.28 10.45
C ASP A 95 -10.83 -24.35 10.21
#